data_AF-A0A950TK66-F1
#
_entry.id   AF-A0A950TK66-F1
#
_cell.length_a   1.000
_cell.length_b   1.000
_cell.length_c   1.000
_cell.angle_alpha   90.00
_cell.angle_beta   90.00
_cell.angle_gamma   90.00
#
_symmetry.space_group_name_H-M   'P 1'
#
loop_
_entity.id
_entity.type
_entity.pdbx_description
1 polymer ?
#
loop_
_entity_poly.entity_id
_entity_poly.type
_entity_poly.pdbx_seq_one_letter_code
_entity_poly.pdbx_strand_id
1 'polypeptide(L)'
;MADPAGLFEVTAKDWRLVEPYRFGSGTADYLICRRCGVYVAAICETTVGVRAVVNVTCLNDRARFTQVPSTPDYDGETKEARLARRAVNWMPALVKR
;
A
#
# COMPACT_ATOMS: atom_id res chain seq x y z
N MET A 1 -2.27 -6.24 -10.33
CA MET A 1 -3.67 -6.29 -9.87
C MET A 1 -3.95 -5.07 -9.02
N ALA A 2 -5.04 -4.35 -9.30
CA ALA A 2 -5.56 -3.28 -8.46
C ALA A 2 -7.02 -3.63 -8.16
N ASP A 3 -7.42 -3.57 -6.90
CA ASP A 3 -8.79 -3.83 -6.47
C ASP A 3 -9.34 -2.60 -5.75
N PRO A 4 -9.87 -1.60 -6.47
CA PRO A 4 -10.36 -0.38 -5.86
C PRO A 4 -11.66 -0.57 -5.05
N ALA A 5 -12.34 -1.72 -5.21
CA ALA A 5 -13.55 -2.07 -4.47
C ALA A 5 -13.24 -2.83 -3.16
N GLY A 6 -12.05 -3.41 -3.04
CA GLY A 6 -11.56 -4.04 -1.82
C GLY A 6 -11.35 -3.03 -0.69
N LEU A 7 -11.32 -3.52 0.55
CA LEU A 7 -11.02 -2.73 1.75
C LEU A 7 -9.74 -3.26 2.39
N PHE A 8 -8.79 -2.36 2.66
CA PHE A 8 -7.59 -2.69 3.41
C PHE A 8 -7.75 -2.30 4.88
N GLU A 9 -7.68 -3.27 5.78
CA GLU A 9 -7.58 -3.03 7.21
C GLU A 9 -6.24 -3.53 7.74
N VAL A 10 -5.53 -2.69 8.49
CA VAL A 10 -4.28 -3.07 9.15
C VAL A 10 -4.36 -2.83 10.66
N THR A 11 -3.91 -3.84 11.40
CA THR A 11 -3.74 -3.81 12.85
C THR A 11 -2.35 -4.34 13.18
N ALA A 12 -1.78 -3.90 14.30
CA ALA A 12 -0.56 -4.45 14.84
C ALA A 12 -0.71 -4.66 16.34
N LYS A 13 -0.15 -5.77 16.86
CA LYS A 13 -0.09 -6.01 18.31
C LYS A 13 0.76 -4.95 19.02
N ASP A 14 1.80 -4.47 18.33
CA ASP A 14 2.67 -3.40 18.80
C ASP A 14 3.10 -2.54 17.61
N TRP A 15 2.52 -1.36 17.50
CA TRP A 15 2.80 -0.43 16.41
C TRP A 15 4.23 0.14 16.42
N ARG A 16 4.97 0.03 17.54
CA ARG A 16 6.39 0.40 17.59
C ARG A 16 7.27 -0.52 16.74
N LEU A 17 6.75 -1.69 16.36
CA LEU A 17 7.40 -2.63 15.46
C LEU A 17 7.04 -2.40 13.99
N VAL A 18 6.17 -1.44 13.70
CA VAL A 18 5.85 -1.04 12.33
C VAL A 18 6.60 0.23 12.04
N GLU A 19 7.56 0.15 11.11
CA GLU A 19 8.31 1.31 10.64
C GLU A 19 7.61 1.89 9.40
N PRO A 20 7.04 3.10 9.47
CA PRO A 20 6.62 3.83 8.28
C PRO A 20 7.86 4.41 7.60
N TYR A 21 8.18 3.88 6.43
CA TYR A 21 9.31 4.34 5.62
C TYR A 21 8.81 5.13 4.42
N ARG A 22 9.41 6.30 4.13
CA ARG A 22 9.11 7.08 2.92
C ARG A 22 10.27 7.03 1.95
N PHE A 23 9.97 6.82 0.68
CA PHE A 23 10.97 6.77 -0.39
C PHE A 23 10.51 7.53 -1.65
N GLY A 24 11.48 7.94 -2.48
CA GLY A 24 11.25 8.58 -3.77
C GLY A 24 10.45 9.88 -3.63
N SER A 25 9.28 9.94 -4.28
CA SER A 25 8.41 11.13 -4.24
C SER A 25 7.88 11.51 -2.84
N GLY A 26 8.05 10.64 -1.83
CA GLY A 26 7.62 10.89 -0.45
C GLY A 26 6.10 10.92 -0.26
N THR A 27 5.35 10.41 -1.25
CA THR A 27 3.88 10.48 -1.30
C THR A 27 3.18 9.33 -0.58
N ALA A 28 3.90 8.28 -0.19
CA ALA A 28 3.34 7.11 0.50
C ALA A 28 4.27 6.65 1.62
N ASP A 29 3.66 6.11 2.67
CA ASP A 29 4.31 5.44 3.79
C ASP A 29 4.32 3.93 3.53
N TYR A 30 5.49 3.34 3.42
CA TYR A 30 5.71 1.91 3.28
C TYR A 30 5.83 1.30 4.68
N LEU A 31 4.87 0.47 5.06
CA LEU A 31 4.82 -0.18 6.36
C LEU A 31 5.77 -1.38 6.35
N ILE A 32 6.87 -1.27 7.10
CA ILE A 32 7.90 -2.31 7.22
C ILE A 32 7.85 -2.90 8.62
N CYS A 33 7.87 -4.23 8.72
CA CYS A 33 8.00 -4.90 10.01
C CYS A 33 9.45 -4.80 10.53
N ARG A 34 9.67 -4.12 11.66
CA ARG A 34 11.01 -3.98 12.27
C ARG A 34 11.61 -5.29 12.77
N ARG A 35 10.81 -6.35 12.92
CA ARG A 35 11.30 -7.66 13.37
C ARG A 35 11.90 -8.50 12.24
N CYS A 36 11.28 -8.50 11.06
CA CYS A 36 11.68 -9.37 9.95
C CYS A 36 12.07 -8.62 8.67
N GLY A 37 11.91 -7.29 8.64
CA GLY A 37 12.22 -6.45 7.47
C GLY A 37 11.21 -6.52 6.33
N VAL A 38 10.13 -7.29 6.47
CA VAL A 38 9.13 -7.45 5.41
C VAL A 38 8.33 -6.16 5.19
N TYR A 39 8.23 -5.74 3.93
CA TYR A 39 7.29 -4.72 3.47
C TYR A 39 5.88 -5.32 3.41
N VAL A 40 4.98 -4.81 4.24
CA VAL A 40 3.62 -5.33 4.40
C VAL A 40 2.63 -4.63 3.47
N ALA A 41 2.67 -3.30 3.43
CA ALA A 41 1.74 -2.48 2.66
C ALA A 41 2.30 -1.07 2.46
N ALA A 42 1.82 -0.37 1.44
CA ALA A 42 2.02 1.07 1.31
C ALA A 42 0.68 1.76 1.53
N ILE A 43 0.71 2.82 2.34
CA ILE A 43 -0.45 3.67 2.61
C ILE A 43 -0.16 5.10 2.12
N CYS A 44 -1.17 5.81 1.68
CA CYS A 44 -1.04 7.13 1.09
C CYS A 44 -2.27 7.95 1.40
N GLU A 45 -2.08 9.19 1.86
CA GLU A 45 -3.17 10.17 1.94
C GLU A 45 -3.47 10.70 0.54
N THR A 46 -4.75 10.70 0.18
CA THR A 46 -5.23 11.19 -1.11
C THR A 46 -6.42 12.13 -0.92
N THR A 47 -6.89 12.76 -1.99
CA THR A 47 -8.08 13.63 -1.97
C THR A 47 -9.38 12.90 -1.58
N VAL A 48 -9.38 11.57 -1.62
CA VAL A 48 -10.53 10.70 -1.31
C VAL A 48 -10.25 9.82 -0.08
N GLY A 49 -9.37 10.27 0.80
CA GLY A 49 -8.98 9.61 2.05
C GLY A 49 -7.75 8.71 1.91
N VAL A 50 -7.48 7.94 2.96
CA VAL A 50 -6.34 7.02 3.02
C VAL A 50 -6.54 5.86 2.06
N ARG A 51 -5.52 5.61 1.25
CA ARG A 51 -5.49 4.52 0.27
C ARG A 51 -4.32 3.60 0.50
N ALA A 52 -4.48 2.33 0.17
CA ALA A 52 -3.44 1.34 0.36
C ALA A 52 -3.33 0.31 -0.76
N VAL A 53 -2.11 -0.23 -0.86
CA VAL A 53 -1.81 -1.49 -1.53
C VAL A 53 -1.12 -2.41 -0.53
N VAL A 54 -1.41 -3.71 -0.63
CA VAL A 54 -0.83 -4.74 0.25
C VAL A 54 0.12 -5.63 -0.53
N ASN A 55 1.19 -6.06 0.13
CA ASN A 55 2.02 -7.14 -0.36
C ASN A 55 1.27 -8.46 -0.22
N VAL A 56 0.83 -9.02 -1.35
CA VAL A 56 0.04 -10.26 -1.39
C VAL A 56 0.75 -11.45 -0.73
N THR A 57 2.09 -11.44 -0.69
CA THR A 57 2.87 -12.52 -0.05
C THR A 57 2.68 -12.56 1.47
N CYS A 58 2.25 -11.44 2.08
CA CYS A 58 1.92 -11.36 3.51
C CYS A 58 0.53 -11.92 3.84
N LEU A 59 -0.30 -12.26 2.84
CA LEU A 59 -1.64 -12.79 3.05
C LEU A 59 -1.62 -14.31 3.25
N ASN A 60 -2.46 -14.82 4.15
CA ASN A 60 -2.65 -16.26 4.34
C ASN A 60 -3.18 -16.92 3.05
N ASP A 61 -4.13 -16.24 2.40
CA ASP A 61 -4.78 -16.69 1.17
C ASP A 61 -4.01 -16.32 -0.11
N ARG A 62 -2.69 -16.03 -0.01
CA ARG A 62 -1.85 -15.59 -1.14
C ARG A 62 -1.97 -16.48 -2.39
N ALA A 63 -2.23 -17.78 -2.22
CA ALA A 63 -2.41 -18.73 -3.32
C ALA A 63 -3.63 -18.42 -4.22
N ARG A 64 -4.60 -17.64 -3.73
CA ARG A 64 -5.76 -17.19 -4.52
C ARG A 64 -5.42 -16.06 -5.50
N PHE A 65 -4.29 -15.39 -5.30
CA PHE A 65 -3.85 -14.28 -6.14
C PHE A 65 -2.90 -14.80 -7.24
N THR A 66 -3.50 -15.36 -8.29
CA THR A 66 -2.76 -16.03 -9.39
C THR A 66 -2.42 -15.12 -10.57
N GLN A 67 -2.89 -13.86 -10.57
CA GLN A 67 -2.59 -12.95 -11.67
C GLN A 67 -1.09 -12.63 -11.73
N VAL A 68 -0.57 -12.66 -12.96
CA VAL A 68 0.80 -12.23 -13.24
C VAL A 68 0.94 -10.74 -12.89
N PRO A 69 1.96 -10.34 -12.11
CA PRO A 69 2.23 -8.94 -11.87
C PRO A 69 2.49 -8.21 -13.19
N SER A 70 1.74 -7.14 -13.46
CA SER A 70 2.10 -6.18 -14.50
C SER A 70 3.20 -5.27 -13.97
N THR A 71 4.17 -4.90 -14.81
CA THR A 71 5.21 -3.90 -14.52
C THR A 71 4.91 -2.59 -15.26
N PRO A 72 3.89 -1.83 -14.83
CA PRO A 72 3.58 -0.56 -15.47
C PRO A 72 4.71 0.45 -15.21
N ASP A 73 5.10 1.15 -16.27
CA ASP A 73 6.03 2.27 -16.20
C ASP A 73 5.26 3.54 -15.81
N TYR A 74 5.77 4.23 -14.79
CA TYR A 74 5.19 5.47 -14.27
C TYR A 74 6.25 6.57 -14.17
N ASP A 75 7.38 6.41 -14.85
CA ASP A 75 8.41 7.43 -14.90
C ASP A 75 7.87 8.67 -15.62
N GLY A 76 8.22 9.85 -15.08
CA GLY A 76 7.70 11.13 -15.58
C GLY A 76 6.33 11.55 -15.04
N GLU A 77 5.59 10.71 -14.30
CA GLU A 77 4.37 11.18 -13.61
C GLU A 77 4.70 12.24 -12.55
N THR A 78 3.97 13.36 -12.59
CA THR A 78 3.99 14.37 -11.52
C THR A 78 3.46 13.78 -10.20
N LYS A 79 3.72 14.45 -9.08
CA LYS A 79 3.20 14.02 -7.77
C LYS A 79 1.67 14.01 -7.77
N GLU A 80 1.06 15.00 -8.39
CA GLU A 80 -0.39 15.19 -8.48
C GLU A 80 -1.04 14.08 -9.31
N ALA A 81 -0.50 13.79 -10.49
CA ALA A 81 -0.98 12.70 -11.34
C ALA A 81 -0.88 11.34 -10.63
N ARG A 82 0.22 11.12 -9.91
CA ARG A 82 0.45 9.90 -9.12
C ARG A 82 -0.56 9.76 -7.97
N LEU A 83 -0.84 10.83 -7.24
CA LEU A 83 -1.85 10.81 -6.16
C LEU A 83 -3.27 10.60 -6.71
N ALA A 84 -3.63 11.26 -7.82
CA ALA A 84 -4.93 11.08 -8.47
C ALA A 84 -5.12 9.64 -8.96
N ARG A 85 -4.08 9.04 -9.56
CA ARG A 85 -4.13 7.63 -9.98
C ARG A 85 -4.29 6.68 -8.80
N ARG A 86 -3.61 6.94 -7.67
CA ARG A 86 -3.74 6.12 -6.45
C ARG A 86 -5.12 6.27 -5.82
N ALA A 87 -5.68 7.48 -5.80
CA ALA A 87 -7.05 7.73 -5.35
C ALA A 87 -8.08 6.85 -6.08
N VAL A 88 -7.88 6.61 -7.38
CA VAL A 88 -8.76 5.79 -8.21
C VAL A 88 -8.49 4.28 -8.06
N ASN A 89 -7.21 3.87 -8.03
CA ASN A 89 -6.84 2.46 -8.20
C ASN A 89 -6.55 1.72 -6.89
N TRP A 90 -6.23 2.43 -5.80
CA TRP A 90 -5.88 1.78 -4.53
C TRP A 90 -7.12 1.58 -3.64
N MET A 91 -7.07 0.55 -2.82
CA MET A 91 -8.14 0.24 -1.85
C MET A 91 -8.26 1.38 -0.83
N PRO A 92 -9.48 1.77 -0.40
CA PRO A 92 -9.67 2.45 0.88
C PRO A 92 -8.93 1.73 2.02
N ALA A 93 -8.36 2.49 2.94
CA ALA A 93 -7.54 1.95 4.01
C ALA A 93 -8.01 2.39 5.40
N LEU A 94 -8.08 1.44 6.33
CA LEU A 94 -8.30 1.68 7.76
C LEU A 94 -7.08 1.24 8.55
N VAL A 95 -6.41 2.20 9.18
CA VAL A 95 -5.21 1.94 10.00
C VAL A 95 -5.61 2.04 11.47
N LYS A 96 -5.71 0.89 12.16
CA LYS A 96 -6.10 0.83 13.58
C LYS A 96 -4.86 0.87 14.46
N ARG A 97 -4.44 2.08 14.83
CA ARG A 97 -3.27 2.35 15.69
C ARG A 97 -3.57 2.18 17.17
#